data_AF-A0A376KMC3-F1
#
_entry.id   AF-A0A376KMC3-F1
#
_cell.length_a   1.000
_cell.length_b   1.000
_cell.length_c   1.000
_cell.angle_alpha   90.00
_cell.angle_beta   90.00
_cell.angle_gamma   90.00
#
_symmetry.space_group_name_H-M   'P 1'
#
loop_
_entity.id
_entity.type
_entity.pdbx_description
1 polymer ?
#
loop_
_entity_poly.entity_id
_entity_poly.type
_entity_poly.pdbx_seq_one_letter_code
_entity_poly.pdbx_strand_id
1 'polypeptide(L)'
;MRCNPQGTQIAFLMRDDNGIVQLWLISPQGGEPRQLTHNKTDIQSAFNWHPSGEWLGFVLDNRIACAHAQSGEVEYLTENHANPPSADAVGLLAGWSVAGVDGRRPAVDHRN
;
A
#
# COMPACT_ATOMS: atom_id res chain seq x y z
N MET A 1 -0.21 -15.46 -2.10
CA MET A 1 0.03 -15.14 -3.52
C MET A 1 -1.26 -14.63 -4.17
N ARG A 2 -1.18 -13.55 -4.97
CA ARG A 2 -2.31 -12.96 -5.73
C ARG A 2 -1.79 -12.37 -7.05
N CYS A 3 -2.51 -12.56 -8.15
CA CYS A 3 -2.25 -11.82 -9.38
C CYS A 3 -2.83 -10.41 -9.32
N ASN A 4 -2.21 -9.45 -10.02
CA ASN A 4 -2.82 -8.15 -10.25
C ASN A 4 -4.03 -8.28 -11.20
N PRO A 5 -4.93 -7.30 -11.24
CA PRO A 5 -6.13 -7.35 -12.08
C PRO A 5 -5.84 -7.56 -13.57
N GLN A 6 -4.72 -7.03 -14.05
CA GLN A 6 -4.30 -7.14 -15.46
C GLN A 6 -3.63 -8.48 -15.79
N GLY A 7 -3.40 -9.34 -14.79
CA GLY A 7 -2.75 -10.63 -14.98
C GLY A 7 -1.30 -10.54 -15.46
N THR A 8 -0.62 -9.41 -15.28
CA THR A 8 0.77 -9.19 -15.69
C THR A 8 1.78 -9.39 -14.58
N GLN A 9 1.33 -9.41 -13.32
CA GLN A 9 2.19 -9.57 -12.16
C GLN A 9 1.52 -10.46 -11.11
N ILE A 10 2.34 -11.23 -10.41
CA ILE A 10 1.95 -12.05 -9.27
C ILE A 10 2.71 -11.53 -8.05
N ALA A 11 1.98 -11.10 -7.03
CA ALA A 11 2.52 -10.74 -5.73
C ALA A 11 2.48 -11.92 -4.75
N PHE A 12 3.48 -11.99 -3.88
CA PHE A 12 3.55 -12.94 -2.78
C PHE A 12 4.46 -12.42 -1.66
N LEU A 13 4.36 -13.07 -0.49
CA LEU A 13 5.21 -12.78 0.67
C LEU A 13 6.36 -13.77 0.71
N MET A 14 7.57 -13.28 0.89
CA MET A 14 8.78 -14.08 1.03
C MET A 14 9.78 -13.36 1.94
N ARG A 15 10.59 -14.13 2.67
CA ARG A 15 11.68 -13.57 3.48
C ARG A 15 12.81 -13.10 2.55
N ASP A 16 13.34 -11.91 2.81
CA ASP A 16 14.55 -11.43 2.17
C ASP A 16 15.82 -12.00 2.82
N ASP A 17 16.99 -11.54 2.37
CA ASP A 17 18.30 -11.99 2.87
C ASP A 17 18.52 -11.66 4.36
N ASN A 18 17.78 -10.69 4.90
CA ASN A 18 17.80 -10.34 6.33
C ASN A 18 16.77 -11.16 7.13
N GLY A 19 16.04 -12.06 6.47
CA GLY A 19 14.99 -12.86 7.07
C GLY A 19 13.67 -12.11 7.26
N ILE A 20 13.51 -10.90 6.72
CA ILE A 20 12.31 -10.08 6.89
C ILE A 20 11.27 -10.42 5.83
N VAL A 21 10.00 -10.58 6.22
CA VAL A 21 8.90 -10.86 5.30
C VAL A 21 8.57 -9.60 4.50
N GLN A 22 8.79 -9.66 3.18
CA GLN A 22 8.57 -8.58 2.23
C GLN A 22 7.54 -8.96 1.17
N LEU A 23 7.07 -7.96 0.43
CA LEU A 23 6.35 -8.19 -0.82
C LEU A 23 7.35 -8.42 -1.96
N TRP A 24 7.03 -9.41 -2.79
CA TRP A 24 7.78 -9.77 -3.98
C TRP A 24 6.83 -9.88 -5.16
N LEU A 25 7.36 -9.60 -6.36
CA LEU A 25 6.65 -9.68 -7.61
C LEU A 25 7.35 -10.64 -8.57
N ILE A 26 6.57 -11.43 -9.30
CA ILE A 26 7.05 -12.26 -10.42
C ILE A 26 6.10 -12.14 -11.60
N SER A 27 6.63 -12.30 -12.82
CA SER A 27 5.79 -12.45 -14.00
C SER A 27 4.99 -13.77 -13.92
N PRO A 28 3.72 -13.79 -14.35
CA PRO A 28 2.97 -15.04 -14.50
C PRO A 28 3.61 -16.03 -15.47
N GLN A 29 4.48 -15.56 -16.37
CA GLN A 29 5.25 -16.43 -17.26
C GLN A 29 6.48 -17.07 -16.57
N GLY A 30 6.70 -16.78 -15.29
CA GLY A 30 7.87 -17.21 -14.52
C GLY A 30 9.04 -16.24 -14.62
N GLY A 31 10.23 -16.71 -14.26
CA GLY A 31 11.46 -15.92 -14.15
C GLY A 31 11.84 -15.62 -12.69
N GLU A 32 12.80 -14.72 -12.52
CA GLU A 32 13.30 -14.35 -11.19
C GLU A 32 12.32 -13.43 -10.45
N PRO A 33 11.97 -13.73 -9.19
CA PRO A 33 11.25 -12.81 -8.34
C PRO A 33 12.01 -11.50 -8.13
N ARG A 34 11.30 -10.38 -8.20
CA ARG A 34 11.81 -9.07 -7.82
C ARG A 34 11.27 -8.69 -6.45
N GLN A 35 12.17 -8.34 -5.53
CA GLN A 35 11.78 -7.74 -4.25
C GLN A 35 11.10 -6.40 -4.51
N LEU A 36 9.91 -6.23 -3.96
CA LEU A 36 9.14 -4.99 -4.11
C LEU A 36 9.38 -4.06 -2.93
N THR A 37 9.30 -4.59 -1.71
CA THR A 37 9.47 -3.79 -0.49
C THR A 37 10.77 -4.12 0.22
N HIS A 38 11.34 -3.11 0.87
CA HIS A 38 12.58 -3.21 1.65
C HIS A 38 12.36 -2.66 3.06
N ASN A 39 11.37 -3.22 3.76
CA ASN A 39 10.96 -2.79 5.09
C ASN A 39 11.94 -3.27 6.17
N LYS A 40 11.99 -2.58 7.31
CA LYS A 40 12.81 -2.99 8.46
C LYS A 40 12.14 -4.09 9.31
N THR A 41 10.84 -4.27 9.16
CA THR A 41 10.00 -5.19 9.93
C THR A 41 9.16 -6.04 8.99
N ASP A 42 8.71 -7.18 9.49
CA ASP A 42 7.85 -8.11 8.74
C ASP A 42 6.55 -7.43 8.32
N ILE A 43 6.09 -7.70 7.10
CA ILE A 43 4.69 -7.42 6.72
C ILE A 43 3.77 -8.31 7.57
N GLN A 44 2.84 -7.68 8.29
CA GLN A 44 2.11 -8.29 9.39
C GLN A 44 0.73 -8.85 9.00
N SER A 45 0.36 -8.73 7.73
CA SER A 45 -0.95 -9.15 7.23
C SER A 45 -0.89 -9.81 5.86
N ALA A 46 -2.02 -10.36 5.44
CA ALA A 46 -2.29 -10.54 4.02
C ALA A 46 -2.26 -9.18 3.29
N PHE A 47 -2.06 -9.22 1.98
CA PHE A 47 -2.05 -8.04 1.12
C PHE A 47 -3.12 -8.15 0.05
N ASN A 48 -3.51 -7.01 -0.54
CA ASN A 48 -4.44 -6.95 -1.65
C ASN A 48 -3.97 -5.98 -2.73
N TRP A 49 -4.21 -6.34 -3.99
CA TRP A 49 -3.97 -5.45 -5.12
C TRP A 49 -5.05 -4.38 -5.19
N HIS A 50 -4.63 -3.17 -5.52
CA HIS A 50 -5.51 -2.13 -6.03
C HIS A 50 -6.10 -2.56 -7.38
N PRO A 51 -7.37 -2.22 -7.69
CA PRO A 51 -7.97 -2.49 -9.01
C PRO A 51 -7.22 -1.94 -10.24
N SER A 52 -6.36 -0.92 -10.11
CA SER A 52 -5.52 -0.42 -11.20
C SER A 52 -4.33 -1.33 -11.45
N GLY A 53 -3.97 -2.17 -10.48
CA GLY A 53 -2.76 -2.99 -10.48
C GLY A 53 -1.48 -2.21 -10.15
N GLU A 54 -1.58 -0.93 -9.78
CA GLU A 54 -0.40 -0.09 -9.50
C GLU A 54 0.02 -0.11 -8.03
N TRP A 55 -0.85 -0.54 -7.13
CA TRP A 55 -0.61 -0.51 -5.69
C TRP A 55 -0.98 -1.81 -4.99
N LEU A 56 -0.30 -2.09 -3.89
CA LEU A 56 -0.55 -3.21 -2.98
C LEU A 56 -0.75 -2.71 -1.55
N GLY A 57 -1.91 -2.96 -0.96
CA GLY A 57 -2.21 -2.60 0.42
C GLY A 57 -1.90 -3.73 1.41
N PHE A 58 -1.32 -3.41 2.56
CA PHE A 58 -0.93 -4.35 3.62
C PHE A 58 -0.77 -3.62 4.98
N VAL A 59 -0.53 -4.38 6.06
CA VAL A 59 -0.21 -3.85 7.39
C VAL A 59 1.30 -3.95 7.61
N LEU A 60 1.89 -2.82 8.02
CA LEU A 60 3.30 -2.67 8.37
C LEU A 60 3.42 -1.75 9.58
N ASP A 61 4.27 -2.12 10.54
CA ASP A 61 4.45 -1.35 11.79
C ASP A 61 3.11 -0.96 12.47
N ASN A 62 2.16 -1.90 12.48
CA ASN A 62 0.80 -1.77 13.00
C ASN A 62 -0.03 -0.66 12.32
N ARG A 63 0.35 -0.21 11.12
CA ARG A 63 -0.35 0.80 10.31
C ARG A 63 -0.75 0.21 8.97
N ILE A 64 -1.78 0.79 8.36
CA ILE A 64 -2.12 0.49 6.97
C ILE A 64 -1.11 1.20 6.08
N ALA A 65 -0.49 0.45 5.19
CA ALA A 65 0.46 0.93 4.20
C ALA A 65 0.09 0.44 2.79
N CYS A 66 0.60 1.13 1.77
CA CYS A 66 0.54 0.70 0.40
C CYS A 66 1.90 0.81 -0.28
N ALA A 67 2.24 -0.17 -1.12
CA ALA A 67 3.45 -0.17 -1.93
C ALA A 67 3.11 0.04 -3.41
N HIS A 68 3.81 0.95 -4.08
CA HIS A 68 3.70 1.13 -5.53
C HIS A 68 4.39 -0.03 -6.25
N ALA A 69 3.66 -0.77 -7.08
CA ALA A 69 4.10 -2.03 -7.67
C ALA A 69 5.32 -1.89 -8.59
N GLN A 70 5.55 -0.72 -9.17
CA GLN A 70 6.72 -0.47 -10.02
C GLN A 70 7.96 -0.04 -9.21
N SER A 71 7.88 1.10 -8.51
CA SER A 71 9.01 1.67 -7.76
C SER A 71 9.33 0.96 -6.44
N GLY A 72 8.36 0.28 -5.82
CA GLY A 72 8.51 -0.28 -4.47
C GLY A 72 8.37 0.75 -3.35
N GLU A 73 8.01 2.00 -3.66
CA GLU A 73 7.76 3.06 -2.69
C GLU A 73 6.61 2.67 -1.77
N VAL A 74 6.80 2.84 -0.45
CA VAL A 74 5.81 2.51 0.58
C VAL A 74 5.30 3.78 1.22
N GLU A 75 3.97 3.94 1.21
CA GLU A 75 3.26 5.04 1.86
C GLU A 75 2.38 4.51 2.99
N TYR A 76 2.36 5.21 4.12
CA TYR A 76 1.46 4.90 5.23
C TYR A 76 0.16 5.69 5.08
N LEU A 77 -0.97 5.00 4.97
CA LEU A 77 -2.30 5.60 4.73
C LEU A 77 -2.99 6.10 6.01
N THR A 78 -2.40 5.91 7.18
CA THR A 78 -3.03 6.25 8.47
C THR A 78 -2.23 7.28 9.24
N GLU A 79 -2.75 8.51 9.35
CA GLU A 79 -2.48 9.45 10.45
C GLU A 79 -3.80 10.15 10.82
N ASN A 80 -4.38 9.79 11.97
CA ASN A 80 -5.59 10.35 12.59
C ASN A 80 -6.72 10.83 11.65
N HIS A 81 -7.23 9.99 10.75
CA HIS A 81 -8.56 10.19 10.16
C HIS A 81 -9.38 8.90 10.25
N ALA A 82 -10.49 9.02 10.96
CA ALA A 82 -11.40 7.96 11.36
C ALA A 82 -12.24 7.48 10.19
N ASN A 83 -11.76 6.47 9.46
CA ASN A 83 -12.67 5.55 8.79
C ASN A 83 -12.07 4.13 8.77
N PRO A 84 -12.64 3.17 9.51
CA PRO A 84 -12.23 1.78 9.41
C PRO A 84 -12.84 1.18 8.12
N PRO A 85 -12.06 0.66 7.16
CA PRO A 85 -12.66 -0.09 6.07
C PRO A 85 -13.16 -1.44 6.59
N SER A 86 -14.50 -1.56 6.65
CA SER A 86 -15.25 -2.81 6.71
C SER A 86 -14.80 -3.77 5.60
N ALA A 87 -15.04 -5.07 5.79
CA ALA A 87 -14.72 -6.16 4.84
C ALA A 87 -15.34 -6.00 3.43
N ASP A 88 -16.18 -4.98 3.21
CA ASP A 88 -16.80 -4.59 1.94
C ASP A 88 -16.22 -3.29 1.33
N ALA A 89 -15.09 -2.78 1.84
CA ALA A 89 -14.45 -1.54 1.38
C ALA A 89 -13.41 -1.75 0.25
N VAL A 90 -13.57 -2.78 -0.59
CA VAL A 90 -12.78 -2.96 -1.82
C VAL A 90 -13.42 -2.15 -2.97
N GLY A 91 -13.79 -0.90 -2.68
CA GLY A 91 -14.46 0.02 -3.61
C GLY A 91 -13.90 1.45 -3.60
N LEU A 92 -12.84 1.72 -2.84
CA LEU A 92 -12.31 3.08 -2.66
C LEU A 92 -10.88 3.20 -3.14
N LEU A 93 -10.70 3.09 -4.44
CA LEU A 93 -9.50 3.58 -5.09
C LEU A 93 -9.82 4.41 -6.35
N ALA A 94 -11.06 4.89 -6.47
CA ALA A 94 -11.54 5.73 -7.58
C ALA A 94 -11.45 7.25 -7.28
N GLY A 95 -10.58 7.68 -6.35
CA GLY A 95 -10.61 9.07 -5.89
C GLY A 95 -9.37 9.52 -5.16
N TRP A 96 -8.18 9.34 -5.74
CA TRP A 96 -6.99 10.08 -5.30
C TRP A 96 -6.77 11.24 -6.27
N SER A 97 -7.38 12.39 -5.96
CA SER A 97 -6.92 13.65 -6.50
C SER A 97 -5.72 14.07 -5.67
N VAL A 98 -4.54 14.07 -6.28
CA VAL A 98 -3.37 14.70 -5.68
C VAL A 98 -3.64 16.21 -5.68
N ALA A 99 -4.13 16.73 -4.56
CA ALA A 99 -3.98 18.13 -4.19
C ALA A 99 -3.05 18.08 -2.97
N GLY A 100 -1.76 18.34 -3.10
CA GLY A 100 -1.23 19.52 -3.74
C GLY A 100 -1.53 20.72 -2.84
N VAL A 101 -0.60 20.95 -1.92
CA VAL A 101 -0.23 22.23 -1.27
C VAL A 101 -1.10 22.84 -0.15
N ASP A 102 -0.38 23.04 0.95
CA ASP A 102 -0.37 24.18 1.89
C ASP A 102 -1.29 24.16 3.12
N GLY A 103 -0.66 23.85 4.26
CA GLY A 103 -1.21 23.95 5.60
C GLY A 103 -1.27 25.38 6.11
N ARG A 104 -2.26 26.16 5.65
CA ARG A 104 -2.70 27.37 6.35
C ARG A 104 -4.16 27.25 6.76
N ARG A 105 -4.37 26.95 8.05
CA ARG A 105 -5.65 27.19 8.75
C ARG A 105 -5.87 28.71 8.88
N PRO A 106 -7.02 29.29 8.48
CA PRO A 106 -7.42 30.58 9.00
C PRO A 106 -7.90 30.41 10.45
N ALA A 107 -7.35 31.24 11.35
CA ALA A 107 -7.84 31.38 12.71
C ALA A 107 -9.25 31.99 12.68
N VAL A 108 -10.21 31.35 13.37
CA VAL A 108 -11.48 31.99 13.75
C VAL A 108 -11.22 32.73 15.05
N ASP A 109 -11.23 34.05 14.98
CA ASP A 109 -11.27 34.95 16.13
C ASP A 109 -12.71 34.99 16.65
N HIS A 110 -12.93 34.45 17.84
CA HIS A 110 -14.16 34.70 18.59
C HIS A 110 -13.94 35.92 19.47
N ARG A 111 -14.44 37.08 19.02
CA ARG A 111 -14.73 38.21 19.90
C ARG A 111 -16.19 38.60 19.78
N ASN A 112 -16.79 38.51 20.96
CA ASN A 112 -18.06 38.99 21.49
C ASN A 112 -18.67 40.23 20.80
#